data_AF-A0A522T2A3-F1
#
_entry.id   AF-A0A522T2A3-F1
#
_cell.length_a   1.000
_cell.length_b   1.000
_cell.length_c   1.000
_cell.angle_alpha   90.00
_cell.angle_beta   90.00
_cell.angle_gamma   90.00
#
_symmetry.space_group_name_H-M   'P 1'
#
loop_
_entity.id
_entity.type
_entity.pdbx_description
1 polymer ?
#
loop_
_entity_poly.entity_id
_entity_poly.type
_entity_poly.pdbx_seq_one_letter_code
_entity_poly.pdbx_strand_id
1 'polypeptide(L)'
;MNKIEGKISAIESDEGISLITIQALGIPISSMMVEATHTSFSLKPEDPVIVAFKETAMSIGKSISGGFSIRNCFDGEIIKIEKSKLLTKIILDFNQTSIVSVITTGSADRLQLKVGDQVTGLVKATDIILIKTPG
;
A
#
# COMPACT_ATOMS: atom_id res chain seq x y z
N MET A 1 9.59 -6.36 -0.53
CA MET A 1 8.99 -5.12 -0.04
C MET A 1 8.54 -4.32 -1.24
N ASN A 2 7.28 -3.87 -1.29
CA ASN A 2 6.84 -2.91 -2.30
C ASN A 2 7.46 -1.55 -2.02
N LYS A 3 7.84 -0.82 -3.08
CA LYS A 3 8.40 0.52 -3.01
C LYS A 3 7.82 1.36 -4.13
N ILE A 4 7.30 2.53 -3.80
CA ILE A 4 6.64 3.43 -4.72
C ILE A 4 7.18 4.84 -4.46
N GLU A 5 7.67 5.49 -5.49
CA GLU A 5 8.10 6.89 -5.40
C GLU A 5 6.88 7.82 -5.33
N GLY A 6 6.97 8.84 -4.49
CA GLY A 6 5.92 9.84 -4.33
C GLY A 6 6.44 11.13 -3.72
N LYS A 7 5.52 12.08 -3.57
CA LYS A 7 5.76 13.36 -2.91
C LYS A 7 4.72 13.60 -1.84
N ILE A 8 5.15 14.13 -0.69
CA ILE A 8 4.23 14.52 0.37
C ILE A 8 3.37 15.69 -0.13
N SER A 9 2.05 15.55 -0.06
CA SER A 9 1.10 16.59 -0.44
C SER A 9 0.44 17.25 0.77
N ALA A 10 0.27 16.53 1.88
CA ALA A 10 -0.30 17.06 3.11
C ALA A 10 0.22 16.32 4.34
N ILE A 11 0.28 17.03 5.48
CA ILE A 11 0.59 16.49 6.80
C ILE A 11 -0.42 17.08 7.78
N GLU A 12 -1.14 16.22 8.49
CA GLU A 12 -2.05 16.57 9.57
C GLU A 12 -1.56 15.89 10.85
N SER A 13 -1.35 16.65 11.92
CA SER A 13 -0.77 16.15 13.16
C SER A 13 -1.69 16.48 14.34
N ASP A 14 -1.97 15.49 15.18
CA ASP A 14 -2.75 15.65 16.41
C ASP A 14 -2.28 14.63 17.46
N GLU A 15 -2.20 15.06 18.72
CA GLU A 15 -1.82 14.23 19.88
C GLU A 15 -0.63 13.27 19.68
N GLY A 16 0.42 13.72 18.98
CA GLY A 16 1.64 12.92 18.74
C GLY A 16 1.49 11.85 17.64
N ILE A 17 0.43 11.95 16.82
CA ILE A 17 0.23 11.14 15.63
C ILE A 17 0.17 12.08 14.42
N SER A 18 0.92 11.72 13.39
CA SER A 18 0.88 12.36 12.09
C SER A 18 0.20 11.47 11.06
N LEU A 19 -0.79 12.01 10.36
CA LEU A 19 -1.35 11.47 9.14
C LEU A 19 -0.74 12.21 7.95
N ILE A 20 -0.03 11.47 7.11
CA ILE A 20 0.71 12.00 5.97
C ILE A 20 0.05 11.51 4.69
N THR A 21 -0.23 12.42 3.77
CA THR A 21 -0.74 12.11 2.44
C THR A 21 0.37 12.30 1.41
N ILE A 22 0.51 11.30 0.53
CA ILE A 22 1.55 11.21 -0.49
C ILE A 22 0.86 11.06 -1.84
N GLN A 23 1.20 11.90 -2.80
CA GLN A 23 0.76 11.70 -4.19
C GLN A 23 1.73 10.74 -4.89
N ALA A 24 1.22 9.59 -5.34
CA ALA A 24 2.02 8.57 -6.02
C ALA A 24 1.16 7.76 -7.00
N LEU A 25 1.73 7.40 -8.16
CA LEU A 25 1.05 6.58 -9.18
C LEU A 25 -0.38 7.07 -9.53
N GLY A 26 -0.59 8.39 -9.53
CA GLY A 26 -1.90 8.99 -9.84
C GLY A 26 -2.95 8.95 -8.73
N ILE A 27 -2.64 8.39 -7.55
CA ILE A 27 -3.56 8.32 -6.41
C ILE A 27 -2.95 8.94 -5.14
N PRO A 28 -3.78 9.40 -4.19
CA PRO A 28 -3.31 9.70 -2.85
C PRO A 28 -3.08 8.41 -2.05
N ILE A 29 -1.94 8.33 -1.37
CA ILE A 29 -1.59 7.27 -0.43
C ILE A 29 -1.45 7.91 0.95
N SER A 30 -2.10 7.32 1.96
CA SER A 30 -2.02 7.73 3.35
C SER A 30 -1.07 6.86 4.15
N SER A 31 -0.20 7.51 4.94
CA SER A 31 0.67 6.90 5.95
C SER A 31 0.34 7.46 7.32
N MET A 32 0.35 6.62 8.36
CA MET A 32 0.26 7.06 9.74
C MET A 32 1.61 6.88 10.44
N MET A 33 2.05 7.91 11.15
CA MET A 33 3.32 7.92 11.87
C MET A 33 3.08 8.35 13.31
N VAL A 34 3.67 7.63 14.27
CA VAL A 34 3.70 8.05 15.68
C VAL A 34 4.93 8.92 15.88
N GLU A 35 4.75 10.11 16.44
CA GLU A 35 5.81 11.06 16.75
C GLU A 35 6.45 10.68 18.09
N ALA A 36 7.65 10.10 18.06
CA ALA A 36 8.45 10.00 19.26
C ALA A 36 9.10 11.35 19.54
N THR A 37 9.14 11.77 20.81
CA THR A 37 9.58 13.10 21.30
C THR A 37 11.02 13.50 20.92
N HIS A 38 11.76 12.66 20.18
CA HIS A 38 13.16 12.90 19.78
C HIS A 38 13.50 12.51 18.32
N THR A 39 12.52 12.28 17.44
CA THR A 39 12.82 11.96 16.03
C THR A 39 12.77 13.21 15.16
N SER A 40 13.93 13.66 14.70
CA SER A 40 14.18 14.81 13.80
C SER A 40 13.64 14.65 12.37
N PHE A 41 12.61 13.83 12.16
CA PHE A 41 11.98 13.65 10.83
C PHE A 41 11.12 14.87 10.51
N SER A 42 11.78 15.98 10.15
CA SER A 42 11.12 17.14 9.55
C SER A 42 10.73 16.77 8.11
N LEU A 43 9.59 16.09 7.99
CA LEU A 43 8.88 15.92 6.73
C LEU A 43 8.13 17.21 6.44
N LYS A 44 8.14 17.61 5.17
CA LYS A 44 7.43 18.79 4.71
C LYS A 44 6.65 18.45 3.44
N PRO A 45 5.55 19.18 3.14
CA PRO A 45 4.97 19.14 1.81
C PRO A 45 6.04 19.34 0.73
N GLU A 46 5.87 18.66 -0.39
CA GLU A 46 6.80 18.55 -1.53
C GLU A 46 8.08 17.71 -1.28
N ASP A 47 8.35 17.23 -0.06
CA ASP A 47 9.47 16.32 0.17
C ASP A 47 9.29 15.04 -0.69
N PRO A 48 10.32 14.63 -1.46
CA PRO A 48 10.31 13.36 -2.15
C PRO A 48 10.50 12.22 -1.14
N VAL A 49 9.66 11.19 -1.26
CA VAL A 49 9.66 10.03 -0.37
C VAL A 49 9.45 8.75 -1.16
N ILE A 50 9.93 7.64 -0.60
CA ILE A 50 9.54 6.30 -1.02
C ILE A 50 8.50 5.79 -0.03
N VAL A 51 7.31 5.49 -0.55
CA VAL A 51 6.26 4.73 0.12
C VAL A 51 6.66 3.26 0.07
N ALA A 52 6.78 2.63 1.23
CA ALA A 52 7.15 1.22 1.35
C ALA A 52 6.15 0.45 2.22
N PHE A 53 5.83 -0.77 1.82
CA PHE A 53 5.04 -1.68 2.64
C PHE A 53 5.36 -3.14 2.30
N LYS A 54 5.19 -4.01 3.29
CA LYS A 54 5.42 -5.46 3.12
C LYS A 54 4.34 -6.04 2.22
N GLU A 55 4.71 -7.01 1.38
CA GLU A 55 3.77 -7.73 0.52
C GLU A 55 2.66 -8.42 1.33
N THR A 56 2.99 -8.88 2.53
CA THR A 56 2.04 -9.52 3.46
C THR A 56 1.09 -8.54 4.15
N ALA A 57 1.35 -7.23 4.08
CA ALA A 57 0.45 -6.20 4.61
C ALA A 57 -0.67 -5.84 3.62
N MET A 58 -0.53 -6.24 2.34
CA MET A 58 -1.54 -6.01 1.33
C MET A 58 -2.54 -7.16 1.28
N SER A 59 -3.80 -6.84 1.56
CA SER A 59 -4.93 -7.73 1.29
C SER A 59 -5.43 -7.58 -0.15
N ILE A 60 -6.13 -8.58 -0.67
CA ILE A 60 -6.75 -8.56 -2.00
C ILE A 60 -8.27 -8.63 -1.85
N GLY A 61 -8.97 -7.69 -2.47
CA GLY A 61 -10.42 -7.71 -2.66
C GLY A 61 -10.77 -8.01 -4.12
N LYS A 62 -11.76 -8.88 -4.34
CA LYS A 62 -12.35 -9.13 -5.66
C LYS A 62 -13.85 -8.86 -5.58
N SER A 63 -14.38 -8.04 -6.49
CA SER A 63 -15.79 -7.62 -6.49
C SER A 63 -16.26 -7.04 -5.14
N ILE A 64 -15.41 -6.22 -4.51
CA ILE A 64 -15.74 -5.61 -3.21
C ILE A 64 -16.82 -4.53 -3.37
N SER A 65 -17.70 -4.41 -2.38
CA SER A 65 -18.79 -3.43 -2.34
C SER A 65 -18.99 -2.90 -0.92
N GLY A 66 -19.42 -1.65 -0.78
CA GLY A 66 -19.64 -1.00 0.52
C GLY A 66 -18.44 -0.20 1.01
N GLY A 67 -18.58 0.42 2.19
CA GLY A 67 -17.52 1.24 2.80
C GLY A 67 -16.55 0.40 3.64
N PHE A 68 -15.26 0.72 3.55
CA PHE A 68 -14.22 0.11 4.38
C PHE A 68 -13.23 1.17 4.86
N SER A 69 -12.67 0.95 6.05
CA SER A 69 -11.73 1.89 6.70
C SER A 69 -10.29 1.78 6.20
N ILE A 70 -10.07 1.17 5.03
CA ILE A 70 -8.75 1.05 4.39
C ILE A 70 -8.62 2.19 3.41
N ARG A 71 -7.61 3.05 3.59
CA ARG A 71 -7.43 4.25 2.77
C ARG A 71 -6.65 4.00 1.49
N ASN A 72 -5.70 3.05 1.52
CA ASN A 72 -4.83 2.80 0.37
C ASN A 72 -5.42 1.67 -0.46
N CYS A 73 -5.96 2.03 -1.62
CA CYS A 73 -6.57 1.12 -2.58
C CYS A 73 -5.78 1.16 -3.88
N PHE A 74 -5.35 0.00 -4.35
CA PHE A 74 -4.59 -0.17 -5.59
C PHE A 74 -5.42 -1.05 -6.52
N ASP A 75 -6.28 -0.42 -7.32
CA ASP A 75 -7.14 -1.11 -8.29
C ASP A 75 -6.34 -1.51 -9.52
N GLY A 76 -6.15 -2.81 -9.72
CA GLY A 76 -5.28 -3.33 -10.77
C GLY A 76 -5.61 -4.74 -11.23
N GLU A 77 -4.92 -5.15 -12.27
CA GLU A 77 -5.08 -6.48 -12.87
C GLU A 77 -4.07 -7.46 -12.27
N ILE A 78 -4.50 -8.67 -11.94
CA ILE A 78 -3.57 -9.74 -11.60
C ILE A 78 -2.82 -10.19 -12.86
N ILE A 79 -1.52 -9.89 -12.93
CA ILE A 79 -0.65 -10.30 -14.05
C ILE A 79 0.09 -11.63 -13.78
N LYS A 80 0.24 -12.02 -12.51
CA LYS A 80 0.89 -13.29 -12.16
C LYS A 80 0.42 -13.82 -10.80
N ILE A 81 0.29 -15.13 -10.70
CA ILE A 81 0.06 -15.85 -9.44
C ILE A 81 1.12 -16.93 -9.26
N GLU A 82 1.80 -16.92 -8.11
CA GLU A 82 2.75 -17.94 -7.67
C GLU A 82 2.17 -18.62 -6.42
N LYS A 83 1.55 -19.78 -6.61
CA LYS A 83 0.81 -20.50 -5.55
C LYS A 83 1.69 -21.57 -4.89
N SER A 84 1.70 -21.59 -3.55
CA SER A 84 2.30 -22.67 -2.74
C SER A 84 1.26 -23.31 -1.82
N LYS A 85 1.67 -24.26 -0.98
CA LYS A 85 0.78 -24.93 -0.01
C LYS A 85 0.12 -23.96 0.98
N LEU A 86 0.86 -22.97 1.49
CA LEU A 86 0.39 -22.10 2.57
C LEU A 86 0.14 -20.66 2.11
N LEU A 87 1.01 -20.16 1.23
CA LEU A 87 1.01 -18.77 0.77
C LEU A 87 0.88 -18.70 -0.75
N THR A 88 0.21 -17.68 -1.22
CA THR A 88 0.10 -17.34 -2.64
C THR A 88 0.62 -15.92 -2.82
N LYS A 89 1.62 -15.78 -3.69
CA LYS A 89 2.14 -14.49 -4.11
C LYS A 89 1.41 -14.05 -5.38
N ILE A 90 0.88 -12.85 -5.35
CA ILE A 90 0.08 -12.23 -6.39
C ILE A 90 0.84 -10.99 -6.85
N ILE A 91 1.01 -10.84 -8.16
CA ILE A 91 1.59 -9.64 -8.76
C ILE A 91 0.46 -8.93 -9.49
N LEU A 92 0.20 -7.69 -9.09
CA LEU A 92 -0.75 -6.78 -9.70
C LEU A 92 -0.02 -5.83 -10.62
N ASP A 93 -0.57 -5.54 -11.80
CA ASP A 93 -0.24 -4.33 -12.52
C ASP A 93 -1.16 -3.19 -12.07
N PHE A 94 -0.56 -2.12 -11.56
CA PHE A 94 -1.22 -0.91 -11.15
C PHE A 94 -0.54 0.27 -11.82
N ASN A 95 -1.21 0.90 -12.79
CA ASN A 95 -0.66 2.04 -13.54
C ASN A 95 0.77 1.78 -14.06
N GLN A 96 0.98 0.64 -14.74
CA GLN A 96 2.28 0.21 -15.29
C GLN A 96 3.35 -0.09 -14.22
N THR A 97 2.94 -0.20 -12.96
CA THR A 97 3.82 -0.54 -11.84
C THR A 97 3.38 -1.86 -11.24
N SER A 98 4.33 -2.79 -11.11
CA SER A 98 4.08 -4.06 -10.45
C SER A 98 4.02 -3.90 -8.93
N ILE A 99 2.89 -4.28 -8.32
CA ILE A 99 2.72 -4.32 -6.86
C ILE A 99 2.49 -5.77 -6.44
N VAL A 100 3.16 -6.21 -5.38
CA VAL A 100 3.12 -7.60 -4.93
C VAL A 100 2.32 -7.72 -3.63
N SER A 101 1.40 -8.69 -3.60
CA SER A 101 0.70 -9.12 -2.39
C SER A 101 1.04 -10.58 -2.08
N VAL A 102 1.19 -10.91 -0.80
CA VAL A 102 1.31 -12.29 -0.33
C VAL A 102 0.19 -12.57 0.66
N ILE A 103 -0.75 -13.43 0.25
CA ILE A 103 -1.90 -13.85 1.05
C ILE A 103 -1.86 -15.35 1.31
N THR A 104 -2.71 -15.85 2.21
CA THR A 104 -2.86 -17.30 2.40
C THR A 104 -3.44 -17.96 1.16
N THR A 105 -2.97 -19.15 0.83
CA THR A 105 -3.49 -19.93 -0.30
C THR A 105 -4.99 -20.17 -0.18
N GLY A 106 -5.49 -20.45 1.03
CA GLY A 106 -6.93 -20.58 1.27
C GLY A 106 -7.73 -19.30 0.99
N SER A 107 -7.12 -18.11 1.10
CA SER A 107 -7.79 -16.86 0.71
C SER A 107 -7.82 -16.65 -0.79
N ALA A 108 -6.72 -16.93 -1.49
CA ALA A 108 -6.69 -16.90 -2.96
C ALA A 108 -7.72 -17.86 -3.57
N ASP A 109 -7.84 -19.06 -2.99
CA ASP A 109 -8.78 -20.08 -3.44
C ASP A 109 -10.22 -19.73 -3.13
N ARG A 110 -10.51 -19.21 -1.93
CA ARG A 110 -11.85 -18.74 -1.55
C ARG A 110 -12.34 -17.60 -2.46
N LEU A 111 -11.43 -16.71 -2.87
CA LEU A 111 -11.71 -15.62 -3.79
C LEU A 111 -11.69 -16.05 -5.27
N GLN A 112 -11.28 -17.30 -5.55
CA GLN A 112 -11.12 -17.84 -6.90
C GLN A 112 -10.31 -16.90 -7.80
N LEU A 113 -9.15 -16.45 -7.29
CA LEU A 113 -8.27 -15.53 -8.00
C LEU A 113 -7.60 -16.21 -9.19
N LYS A 114 -7.57 -15.51 -10.33
CA LYS A 114 -6.88 -15.91 -11.55
C LYS A 114 -6.16 -14.72 -12.19
N VAL A 115 -5.16 -15.02 -13.00
CA VAL A 115 -4.53 -14.02 -13.87
C VAL A 115 -5.61 -13.41 -14.79
N GLY A 116 -5.58 -12.09 -14.97
CA GLY A 116 -6.58 -11.31 -15.69
C GLY A 116 -7.76 -10.82 -14.84
N ASP A 117 -7.86 -11.22 -13.57
CA ASP A 117 -8.87 -10.64 -12.68
C ASP A 117 -8.53 -9.18 -12.35
N GLN A 118 -9.56 -8.33 -12.39
CA GLN A 118 -9.51 -6.99 -11.80
C GLN A 118 -9.78 -7.10 -10.30
N VAL A 119 -8.85 -6.59 -9.49
CA VAL A 119 -8.89 -6.68 -8.02
C VAL A 119 -8.41 -5.36 -7.39
N THR A 120 -8.74 -5.18 -6.12
CA THR A 120 -8.25 -4.07 -5.31
C THR A 120 -7.23 -4.58 -4.31
N GLY A 121 -5.99 -4.11 -4.40
CA GLY A 121 -4.99 -4.23 -3.34
C GLY A 121 -5.29 -3.25 -2.22
N LEU A 122 -5.34 -3.72 -0.97
CA LEU A 122 -5.80 -2.96 0.19
C LEU A 122 -4.72 -2.93 1.28
N VAL A 123 -4.25 -1.74 1.66
CA VAL A 123 -3.21 -1.56 2.69
C VAL A 123 -3.64 -0.51 3.71
N LYS A 124 -3.58 -0.83 5.00
CA LYS A 124 -3.88 0.14 6.05
C LYS A 124 -2.79 1.22 6.11
N ALA A 125 -3.17 2.46 6.45
CA ALA A 125 -2.22 3.56 6.58
C ALA A 125 -1.12 3.30 7.63
N THR A 126 -1.41 2.45 8.61
CA THR A 126 -0.48 2.02 9.67
C THR A 126 0.60 1.05 9.19
N ASP A 127 0.41 0.42 8.03
CA ASP A 127 1.37 -0.51 7.42
C ASP A 127 2.22 0.14 6.32
N ILE A 128 1.95 1.41 6.01
CA ILE A 128 2.77 2.22 5.11
C ILE A 128 3.92 2.82 5.92
N ILE A 129 5.13 2.69 5.38
CA ILE A 129 6.35 3.28 5.89
C ILE A 129 6.84 4.31 4.88
N LEU A 130 7.27 5.46 5.35
CA LEU A 130 7.92 6.48 4.52
C LEU A 130 9.42 6.41 4.70
N ILE A 131 10.14 6.37 3.58
CA ILE A 131 11.61 6.45 3.56
C ILE A 131 11.95 7.76 2.86
N LYS A 132 12.67 8.65 3.56
CA LYS A 132 13.15 9.90 2.98
C LYS A 132 14.22 9.60 1.93
N THR A 133 14.09 10.17 0.74
CA THR A 133 15.15 10.13 -0.25
C THR A 133 16.22 11.15 0.12
N PRO A 134 17.52 10.81 0.12
CA PRO A 134 18.57 11.82 0.32
C PRO A 134 18.42 12.93 -0.72
N GLY A 135 18.33 14.17 -0.23
CA GLY A 135 18.42 15.37 -1.06
C GLY A 135 19.85 15.77 -1.33
#